data_AF-A0A969WTL5-F1
#
_entry.id   AF-A0A969WTL5-F1
#
_cell.length_a   1.000
_cell.length_b   1.000
_cell.length_c   1.000
_cell.angle_alpha   90.00
_cell.angle_beta   90.00
_cell.angle_gamma   90.00
#
_symmetry.space_group_name_H-M   'P 1'
#
loop_
_entity.id
_entity.type
_entity.pdbx_description
1 polymer ?
#
loop_
_entity_poly.entity_id
_entity_poly.type
_entity_poly.pdbx_seq_one_letter_code
_entity_poly.pdbx_strand_id
1 'polypeptide(L)'
;MKKAFVNVGVLILGLFFISCNRGNDGAENQFLDSKPKVVIYDYQIWSSDLDRRDLQDSITVYIDTFTYNNRMYYGYTDSLGSDSSYYDSFSTQRDSFFYYHDYCKTLDTVVLHYKNDKIELIKSDFDIEHSIDEECHIYWSKTYGLIGVYNYPWKALILFENEEIEGFANETFYEYIVNQIKEKQ
;
A
#
# COMPACT_ATOMS: atom_id res chain seq x y z
N MET A 1 27.05 24.39 65.28
CA MET A 1 26.59 23.54 66.40
C MET A 1 25.14 23.16 66.14
N LYS A 2 24.88 21.85 66.09
CA LYS A 2 23.60 21.10 66.11
C LYS A 2 22.29 21.92 66.12
N LYS A 3 21.39 21.61 65.17
CA LYS A 3 20.26 20.70 65.39
C LYS A 3 19.58 20.33 64.06
N ALA A 4 19.55 19.03 63.80
CA ALA A 4 18.64 18.40 62.86
C ALA A 4 17.25 18.31 63.49
N PHE A 5 16.20 18.51 62.69
CA PHE A 5 14.88 17.96 62.97
C PHE A 5 14.40 17.19 61.74
N VAL A 6 14.21 15.90 61.97
CA VAL A 6 13.57 14.91 61.12
C VAL A 6 12.07 15.00 61.37
N ASN A 7 11.28 15.01 60.30
CA ASN A 7 9.87 14.57 60.21
C ASN A 7 9.63 14.38 58.71
N VAL A 8 9.79 13.18 58.12
CA VAL A 8 8.86 12.04 58.14
C VAL A 8 7.40 12.50 58.07
N GLY A 9 6.88 12.52 56.85
CA GLY A 9 5.51 12.92 56.53
C GLY A 9 5.02 12.22 55.26
N VAL A 10 4.84 10.91 55.39
CA VAL A 10 3.79 10.09 54.76
C VAL A 10 3.73 9.99 53.22
N LEU A 11 4.09 8.78 52.78
CA LEU A 11 3.72 8.11 51.54
C LEU A 11 2.18 7.91 51.47
N ILE A 12 1.50 8.51 50.49
CA ILE A 12 0.18 8.07 49.98
C ILE A 12 0.28 8.18 48.45
N LEU A 13 0.56 7.08 47.75
CA LEU A 13 -0.46 6.27 47.06
C LEU A 13 -1.45 7.14 46.26
N GLY A 14 -1.00 7.55 45.07
CA GLY A 14 -1.84 8.00 43.96
C GLY A 14 -1.72 7.06 42.77
N LEU A 15 -1.71 5.74 43.02
CA LEU A 15 -2.26 4.76 42.09
C LEU A 15 -3.80 4.85 42.22
N PHE A 16 -4.52 4.66 41.11
CA PHE A 16 -5.96 4.92 40.93
C PHE A 16 -6.24 6.44 40.88
N PHE A 17 -6.39 7.09 39.72
CA PHE A 17 -7.30 6.81 38.62
C PHE A 17 -6.69 7.28 37.29
N ILE A 18 -6.06 6.38 36.52
CA ILE A 18 -6.22 6.49 35.06
C ILE A 18 -7.25 5.42 34.75
N SER A 19 -8.47 5.90 34.59
CA SER A 19 -9.62 5.11 34.18
C SER A 19 -9.21 4.23 33.01
N CYS A 20 -9.32 2.91 33.19
CA CYS A 20 -9.50 1.99 32.08
C CYS A 20 -10.82 2.35 31.38
N ASN A 21 -10.80 3.36 30.52
CA ASN A 21 -11.63 3.29 29.33
C ASN A 21 -10.89 2.40 28.35
N ARG A 22 -11.15 1.10 28.45
CA ARG A 22 -11.18 0.22 27.30
C ARG A 22 -12.23 0.78 26.35
N GLY A 23 -11.84 1.72 25.51
CA GLY A 23 -12.60 2.16 24.36
C GLY A 23 -11.77 1.80 23.15
N ASN A 24 -12.14 0.71 22.49
CA ASN A 24 -11.81 0.36 21.11
C ASN A 24 -10.48 0.94 20.58
N ASP A 25 -9.47 0.09 20.38
CA ASP A 25 -8.38 0.34 19.43
C ASP A 25 -8.93 0.33 17.99
N GLY A 26 -9.97 1.13 17.74
CA GLY A 26 -10.53 1.40 16.43
C GLY A 26 -9.64 2.45 15.78
N ALA A 27 -9.17 2.14 14.57
CA ALA A 27 -8.43 3.05 13.72
C ALA A 27 -9.01 4.48 13.80
N GLU A 28 -8.19 5.45 14.19
CA GLU A 28 -8.56 6.86 14.10
C GLU A 28 -8.48 7.28 12.63
N ASN A 29 -9.62 7.22 11.93
CA ASN A 29 -9.77 7.75 10.58
C ASN A 29 -9.68 9.29 10.64
N GLN A 30 -8.63 9.88 10.07
CA GLN A 30 -8.54 11.33 9.90
C GLN A 30 -9.36 11.73 8.67
N PHE A 31 -10.59 12.23 8.89
CA PHE A 31 -11.42 12.75 7.81
C PHE A 31 -10.80 14.04 7.24
N LEU A 32 -10.19 13.95 6.06
CA LEU A 32 -9.79 15.09 5.23
C LEU A 32 -10.96 15.53 4.33
N ASP A 33 -11.10 16.84 4.09
CA ASP A 33 -12.12 17.42 3.17
C ASP A 33 -11.96 16.94 1.71
N SER A 34 -10.83 16.32 1.37
CA SER A 34 -10.61 15.60 0.11
C SER A 34 -9.62 14.45 0.32
N LYS A 35 -9.96 13.25 -0.17
CA LYS A 35 -9.03 12.10 -0.23
C LYS A 35 -8.49 11.94 -1.67
N PRO A 36 -7.20 11.60 -1.85
CA PRO A 36 -6.65 11.32 -3.18
C PRO A 36 -7.45 10.24 -3.90
N LYS A 37 -7.63 10.38 -5.21
CA LYS A 37 -8.40 9.44 -6.03
C LYS A 37 -7.47 8.51 -6.80
N VAL A 38 -7.82 7.23 -6.87
CA VAL A 38 -7.14 6.23 -7.71
C VAL A 38 -8.16 5.48 -8.53
N VAL A 39 -7.82 5.17 -9.78
CA VAL A 39 -8.55 4.21 -10.59
C VAL A 39 -7.79 2.89 -10.57
N ILE A 40 -8.46 1.83 -10.15
CA ILE A 40 -7.92 0.47 -10.17
C ILE A 40 -8.46 -0.23 -11.41
N TYR A 41 -7.57 -0.85 -12.18
CA TYR A 41 -7.93 -1.67 -13.33
C TYR A 41 -7.52 -3.11 -13.08
N ASP A 42 -8.41 -4.06 -13.35
CA ASP A 42 -8.14 -5.49 -13.26
C ASP A 42 -8.06 -6.09 -14.67
N TYR A 43 -6.87 -6.55 -15.06
CA TYR A 43 -6.60 -7.14 -16.37
C TYR A 43 -6.23 -8.61 -16.26
N GLN A 44 -6.69 -9.39 -17.24
CA GLN A 44 -6.20 -10.75 -17.49
C GLN A 44 -5.26 -10.76 -18.70
N ILE A 45 -4.00 -11.16 -18.50
CA ILE A 45 -3.06 -11.32 -19.62
C ILE A 45 -3.11 -12.76 -20.12
N TRP A 46 -3.47 -12.94 -21.39
CA TRP A 46 -3.48 -14.26 -22.03
C TRP A 46 -2.17 -14.51 -22.76
N SER A 47 -1.37 -15.46 -22.28
CA SER A 47 -0.07 -15.79 -22.92
C SER A 47 -0.22 -16.28 -24.37
N SER A 48 -1.40 -16.77 -24.76
CA SER A 48 -1.74 -17.17 -26.13
C SER A 48 -2.16 -16.02 -27.05
N ASP A 49 -2.45 -14.83 -26.50
CA ASP A 49 -2.98 -13.68 -27.21
C ASP A 49 -2.53 -12.38 -26.53
N LEU A 50 -1.22 -12.13 -26.57
CA LEU A 50 -0.58 -10.97 -25.91
C LEU A 50 -0.85 -9.63 -26.60
N ASP A 51 -1.53 -9.64 -27.75
CA ASP A 51 -1.94 -8.41 -28.45
C ASP A 51 -3.33 -7.93 -28.03
N ARG A 52 -4.12 -8.78 -27.37
CA ARG A 52 -5.41 -8.41 -26.79
C ARG A 52 -5.24 -7.83 -25.38
N ARG A 53 -5.86 -6.66 -25.14
CA ARG A 53 -6.08 -6.13 -23.79
C ARG A 53 -7.41 -6.64 -23.26
N ASP A 54 -7.39 -7.40 -22.16
CA ASP A 54 -8.58 -8.01 -21.57
C ASP A 54 -8.86 -7.42 -20.18
N LEU A 55 -9.55 -6.27 -20.16
CA LEU A 55 -9.99 -5.59 -18.94
C LEU A 55 -11.20 -6.34 -18.36
N GLN A 56 -11.06 -6.92 -17.17
CA GLN A 56 -12.13 -7.59 -16.46
C GLN A 56 -13.04 -6.60 -15.74
N ASP A 57 -12.46 -5.67 -14.99
CA ASP A 57 -13.19 -4.65 -14.23
C ASP A 57 -12.34 -3.39 -14.01
N SER A 58 -13.00 -2.30 -13.62
CA SER A 58 -12.33 -1.10 -13.13
C SER A 58 -13.16 -0.39 -12.07
N ILE A 59 -12.51 0.13 -11.04
CA ILE A 59 -13.16 0.86 -9.96
C ILE A 59 -12.40 2.14 -9.63
N THR A 60 -13.16 3.20 -9.32
CA THR A 60 -12.61 4.40 -8.71
C THR A 60 -12.70 4.27 -7.20
N VAL A 61 -11.58 4.48 -6.52
CA VAL A 61 -11.47 4.47 -5.06
C VAL A 61 -10.77 5.73 -4.57
N TYR A 62 -10.87 5.95 -3.27
CA TYR A 62 -10.15 7.00 -2.55
C TYR A 62 -9.09 6.37 -1.66
N ILE A 63 -7.96 7.05 -1.49
CA ILE A 63 -6.92 6.63 -0.56
C ILE A 63 -7.21 7.22 0.81
N ASP A 64 -7.25 6.37 1.83
CA ASP A 64 -7.24 6.76 3.23
C ASP A 64 -5.94 6.29 3.90
N THR A 65 -5.63 6.84 5.06
CA THR A 65 -4.46 6.43 5.85
C THR A 65 -4.85 5.97 7.23
N PHE A 66 -4.26 4.87 7.68
CA PHE A 66 -4.42 4.36 9.04
C PHE A 66 -3.07 3.95 9.63
N THR A 67 -2.99 3.85 10.96
CA THR A 67 -1.77 3.39 11.63
C THR A 67 -1.94 1.97 12.13
N TYR A 68 -1.01 1.09 11.77
CA TYR A 68 -0.94 -0.30 12.25
C TYR A 68 0.51 -0.66 12.56
N ASN A 69 0.76 -1.29 13.71
CA ASN A 69 2.12 -1.65 14.16
C ASN A 69 3.15 -0.51 14.05
N ASN A 70 2.76 0.72 14.45
CA ASN A 70 3.57 1.94 14.36
C ASN A 70 4.02 2.32 12.93
N ARG A 71 3.31 1.86 11.91
CA ARG A 71 3.51 2.24 10.50
C ARG A 71 2.23 2.84 9.94
N MET A 72 2.39 3.85 9.09
CA MET A 72 1.29 4.44 8.33
C MET A 72 1.04 3.58 7.10
N TYR A 73 -0.20 3.12 6.94
CA TYR A 73 -0.67 2.39 5.78
C TYR A 73 -1.60 3.25 4.97
N TYR A 74 -1.55 3.07 3.66
CA TYR A 74 -2.49 3.59 2.69
C TYR A 74 -3.48 2.46 2.40
N GLY A 75 -4.76 2.70 2.65
CA GLY A 75 -5.87 1.81 2.32
C GLY A 75 -6.77 2.46 1.27
N TYR A 76 -7.51 1.64 0.53
CA TYR A 76 -8.47 2.13 -0.45
C TYR A 76 -9.89 2.09 0.12
N THR A 77 -10.73 3.07 -0.20
CA THR A 77 -12.13 3.11 0.23
C THR A 77 -13.02 3.51 -0.94
N ASP A 78 -14.24 2.99 -0.97
CA ASP A 78 -15.22 3.20 -2.03
C ASP A 78 -15.87 4.60 -1.99
N SER A 79 -15.69 5.32 -0.88
CA SER A 79 -16.29 6.64 -0.67
C SER A 79 -15.53 7.47 0.34
N LEU A 80 -15.70 8.79 0.28
CA LEU A 80 -15.05 9.73 1.19
C LEU A 80 -15.41 9.48 2.67
N GLY A 81 -16.58 8.90 2.94
CA GLY A 81 -17.14 8.70 4.28
C GLY A 81 -17.33 7.25 4.74
N SER A 82 -16.84 6.24 4.01
CA SER A 82 -16.96 4.84 4.43
C SER A 82 -15.75 4.36 5.24
N ASP A 83 -16.03 3.60 6.30
CA ASP A 83 -15.07 2.87 7.13
C ASP A 83 -14.57 1.56 6.47
N SER A 84 -15.05 1.20 5.28
CA SER A 84 -14.63 -0.03 4.60
C SER A 84 -13.27 0.18 3.91
N SER A 85 -12.19 -0.20 4.59
CA SER A 85 -10.86 -0.33 4.00
C SER A 85 -10.81 -1.58 3.11
N TYR A 86 -10.61 -1.40 1.81
CA TYR A 86 -10.25 -2.46 0.87
C TYR A 86 -8.97 -3.18 1.34
N TYR A 87 -8.93 -4.45 0.99
CA TYR A 87 -7.93 -5.43 1.45
C TYR A 87 -6.51 -5.10 0.98
N ASP A 88 -6.30 -4.40 -0.14
CA ASP A 88 -4.96 -4.09 -0.71
C ASP A 88 -4.25 -2.90 -0.05
N SER A 89 -4.08 -2.90 1.28
CA SER A 89 -3.34 -1.83 1.95
C SER A 89 -1.82 -1.97 1.76
N PHE A 90 -1.11 -0.84 1.65
CA PHE A 90 0.34 -0.82 1.53
C PHE A 90 0.98 0.22 2.44
N SER A 91 2.26 0.05 2.75
CA SER A 91 3.06 1.03 3.49
C SER A 91 4.44 1.15 2.86
N THR A 92 4.89 2.39 2.68
CA THR A 92 6.25 2.71 2.28
C THR A 92 6.98 3.33 3.48
N GLN A 93 8.09 2.72 3.89
CA GLN A 93 8.93 3.27 4.96
C GLN A 93 10.39 3.28 4.51
N ARG A 94 10.91 4.48 4.19
CA ARG A 94 12.25 4.67 3.61
C ARG A 94 12.41 3.88 2.30
N ASP A 95 13.13 2.77 2.35
CA ASP A 95 13.40 1.87 1.21
C ASP A 95 12.69 0.52 1.38
N SER A 96 11.75 0.41 2.32
CA SER A 96 10.97 -0.80 2.57
C SER A 96 9.55 -0.63 2.07
N PHE A 97 9.04 -1.67 1.42
CA PHE A 97 7.65 -1.79 1.01
C PHE A 97 6.96 -2.88 1.82
N PHE A 98 5.73 -2.60 2.24
CA PHE A 98 4.87 -3.59 2.85
C PHE A 98 3.55 -3.64 2.10
N TYR A 99 3.12 -4.85 1.75
CA TYR A 99 1.83 -5.14 1.12
C TYR A 99 1.09 -6.13 1.99
N TYR A 100 -0.20 -5.94 2.24
CA TYR A 100 -0.95 -6.80 3.18
C TYR A 100 -0.27 -6.95 4.55
N HIS A 101 0.42 -5.89 5.00
CA HIS A 101 1.21 -5.84 6.23
C HIS A 101 2.51 -6.67 6.26
N ASP A 102 2.80 -7.44 5.22
CA ASP A 102 4.03 -8.21 5.06
C ASP A 102 5.11 -7.45 4.31
N TYR A 103 6.37 -7.70 4.67
CA TYR A 103 7.50 -7.07 4.02
C TYR A 103 7.74 -7.66 2.64
N CYS A 104 7.79 -6.80 1.62
CA CYS A 104 8.08 -7.22 0.26
C CYS A 104 9.54 -6.93 -0.09
N LYS A 105 10.32 -7.98 -0.36
CA LYS A 105 11.73 -7.85 -0.70
C LYS A 105 11.89 -7.14 -2.04
N THR A 106 12.73 -6.11 -2.10
CA THR A 106 13.10 -5.48 -3.37
C THR A 106 13.90 -6.44 -4.25
N LEU A 107 13.48 -6.57 -5.51
CA LEU A 107 14.13 -7.38 -6.53
C LEU A 107 14.94 -6.53 -7.51
N ASP A 108 14.34 -5.46 -8.03
CA ASP A 108 14.93 -4.64 -9.09
C ASP A 108 14.33 -3.22 -9.09
N THR A 109 14.88 -2.34 -9.94
CA THR A 109 14.35 -1.01 -10.21
C THR A 109 14.25 -0.79 -11.72
N VAL A 110 13.06 -0.42 -12.18
CA VAL A 110 12.72 -0.19 -13.58
C VAL A 110 12.48 1.29 -13.78
N VAL A 111 13.01 1.86 -14.86
CA VAL A 111 12.77 3.26 -15.22
C VAL A 111 12.01 3.31 -16.53
N LEU A 112 10.79 3.87 -16.48
CA LEU A 112 9.93 4.00 -17.65
C LEU A 112 9.81 5.47 -18.06
N HIS A 113 9.91 5.70 -19.36
CA HIS A 113 9.64 7.02 -19.93
C HIS A 113 8.15 7.25 -20.02
N TYR A 114 7.70 8.40 -19.52
CA TYR A 114 6.30 8.78 -19.58
C TYR A 114 6.16 10.28 -19.81
N LYS A 115 5.53 10.64 -20.93
CA LYS A 115 5.49 12.03 -21.43
C LYS A 115 6.93 12.60 -21.50
N ASN A 116 7.20 13.70 -20.79
CA ASN A 116 8.52 14.35 -20.75
C ASN A 116 9.34 13.97 -19.51
N ASP A 117 8.93 12.95 -18.76
CA ASP A 117 9.56 12.54 -17.50
C ASP A 117 9.97 11.05 -17.52
N LYS A 118 10.66 10.65 -16.46
CA LYS A 118 11.04 9.28 -16.15
C LYS A 118 10.47 8.89 -14.80
N ILE A 119 9.66 7.84 -14.78
CA ILE A 119 9.11 7.29 -13.55
C ILE A 119 9.94 6.07 -13.15
N GLU A 120 10.52 6.14 -11.96
CA GLU A 120 11.21 5.03 -11.32
C GLU A 120 10.21 4.14 -10.56
N LEU A 121 10.22 2.85 -10.89
CA LEU A 121 9.42 1.81 -10.26
C LEU A 121 10.33 0.81 -9.58
N ILE A 122 10.12 0.60 -8.29
CA ILE A 122 10.78 -0.45 -7.53
C ILE A 122 9.92 -1.71 -7.69
N LYS A 123 10.55 -2.78 -8.15
CA LYS A 123 9.95 -4.10 -8.23
C LYS A 123 10.25 -4.85 -6.95
N SER A 124 9.21 -5.29 -6.25
CA SER A 124 9.29 -6.09 -5.05
C SER A 124 8.61 -7.45 -5.24
N ASP A 125 9.04 -8.42 -4.46
CA ASP A 125 8.48 -9.77 -4.38
C ASP A 125 7.47 -9.85 -3.23
N PHE A 126 6.32 -10.44 -3.49
CA PHE A 126 5.34 -10.79 -2.48
C PHE A 126 4.91 -12.24 -2.68
N ASP A 127 5.13 -13.02 -1.64
CA ASP A 127 4.86 -14.44 -1.57
C ASP A 127 4.46 -14.74 -0.13
N ILE A 128 3.15 -14.79 0.12
CA ILE A 128 2.64 -15.24 1.41
C ILE A 128 2.72 -16.77 1.42
N GLU A 129 3.45 -17.29 2.41
CA GLU A 129 3.49 -18.71 2.77
C GLU A 129 3.87 -19.69 1.63
N HIS A 130 4.49 -19.24 0.54
CA HIS A 130 4.78 -20.05 -0.66
C HIS A 130 3.50 -20.59 -1.31
N SER A 131 2.43 -19.78 -1.27
CA SER A 131 1.19 -20.07 -1.97
C SER A 131 1.30 -19.60 -3.41
N ILE A 132 1.24 -20.55 -4.36
CA ILE A 132 1.24 -20.26 -5.81
C ILE A 132 0.16 -19.23 -6.19
N ASP A 133 -0.94 -19.17 -5.44
CA ASP A 133 -2.03 -18.26 -5.71
C ASP A 133 -1.75 -16.82 -5.26
N GLU A 134 -0.73 -16.61 -4.41
CA GLU A 134 -0.40 -15.32 -3.79
C GLU A 134 0.98 -14.79 -4.23
N GLU A 135 1.69 -15.57 -5.04
CA GLU A 135 2.95 -15.23 -5.70
C GLU A 135 2.77 -14.07 -6.72
N CYS A 136 3.24 -12.88 -6.36
CA CYS A 136 3.15 -11.71 -7.24
C CYS A 136 4.38 -10.81 -7.20
N HIS A 137 4.60 -10.13 -8.33
CA HIS A 137 5.52 -8.99 -8.40
C HIS A 137 4.73 -7.71 -8.16
N ILE A 138 5.19 -6.92 -7.19
CA ILE A 138 4.62 -5.61 -6.87
C ILE A 138 5.52 -4.52 -7.43
N TYR A 139 4.93 -3.53 -8.09
CA TYR A 139 5.62 -2.39 -8.66
C TYR A 139 5.08 -1.12 -8.02
N TRP A 140 6.00 -0.34 -7.44
CA TRP A 140 5.64 0.87 -6.70
C TRP A 140 6.66 1.98 -6.92
N SER A 141 6.19 3.22 -6.81
CA SER A 141 7.00 4.43 -6.88
C SER A 141 7.08 5.07 -5.48
N LYS A 142 8.26 5.60 -5.13
CA LYS A 142 8.41 6.42 -3.92
C LYS A 142 7.56 7.69 -3.96
N THR A 143 7.27 8.21 -5.15
CA THR A 143 6.48 9.42 -5.35
C THR A 143 4.99 9.11 -5.45
N TYR A 144 4.63 8.10 -6.25
CA TYR A 144 3.23 7.85 -6.63
C TYR A 144 2.57 6.68 -5.90
N GLY A 145 3.31 5.94 -5.06
CA GLY A 145 2.79 4.79 -4.32
C GLY A 145 2.70 3.53 -5.18
N LEU A 146 1.74 2.66 -4.87
CA LEU A 146 1.50 1.41 -5.60
C LEU A 146 1.08 1.71 -7.05
N ILE A 147 1.70 1.04 -8.01
CA ILE A 147 1.43 1.20 -9.46
C ILE A 147 0.82 -0.07 -10.05
N GLY A 148 1.31 -1.24 -9.63
CA GLY A 148 0.71 -2.49 -10.09
C GLY A 148 1.13 -3.72 -9.32
N VAL A 149 0.27 -4.73 -9.39
CA VAL A 149 0.45 -6.04 -8.78
C VAL A 149 0.24 -7.08 -9.87
N TYR A 150 1.29 -7.83 -10.19
CA TYR A 150 1.28 -8.84 -11.23
C TYR A 150 1.42 -10.24 -10.63
N ASN A 151 0.31 -10.97 -10.57
CA ASN A 151 0.29 -12.38 -10.21
C ASN A 151 0.80 -13.18 -11.41
N TYR A 152 2.06 -13.60 -11.36
CA TYR A 152 2.72 -14.22 -12.50
C TYR A 152 2.27 -15.66 -12.78
N PRO A 153 1.76 -16.47 -11.81
CA PRO A 153 1.16 -17.76 -12.12
C PRO A 153 -0.18 -17.65 -12.85
N TRP A 154 -1.06 -16.74 -12.41
CA TRP A 154 -2.41 -16.56 -12.98
C TRP A 154 -2.47 -15.55 -14.13
N LYS A 155 -1.40 -14.79 -14.33
CA LYS A 155 -1.32 -13.71 -15.31
C LYS A 155 -2.35 -12.59 -15.07
N ALA A 156 -2.86 -12.47 -13.85
CA ALA A 156 -3.69 -11.35 -13.43
C ALA A 156 -2.80 -10.12 -13.16
N LEU A 157 -3.23 -8.96 -13.63
CA LEU A 157 -2.52 -7.70 -13.49
C LEU A 157 -3.50 -6.63 -12.98
N ILE A 158 -3.29 -6.23 -11.73
CA ILE A 158 -4.02 -5.12 -11.12
C ILE A 158 -3.16 -3.86 -11.25
N LEU A 159 -3.73 -2.78 -11.77
CA LEU A 159 -3.05 -1.51 -12.00
C LEU A 159 -3.71 -0.39 -11.20
N PHE A 160 -2.89 0.46 -10.60
CA PHE A 160 -3.32 1.58 -9.75
C PHE A 160 -2.92 2.89 -10.41
N GLU A 161 -3.89 3.62 -10.93
CA GLU A 161 -3.70 4.86 -11.66
C GLU A 161 -4.01 6.06 -10.75
N ASN A 162 -2.95 6.74 -10.34
CA ASN A 162 -3.03 8.00 -9.59
C ASN A 162 -3.32 9.16 -10.56
N GLU A 163 -4.17 10.10 -10.14
CA GLU A 163 -4.56 11.26 -10.94
C GLU A 163 -3.38 12.14 -11.42
N GLU A 164 -2.25 12.13 -10.70
CA GLU A 164 -1.04 12.88 -11.07
C GLU A 164 -0.30 12.31 -12.29
N ILE A 165 -0.53 11.03 -12.62
CA ILE A 165 0.17 10.31 -13.68
C ILE A 165 -0.78 9.67 -14.71
N GLU A 166 -2.00 10.19 -14.83
CA GLU A 166 -3.10 9.64 -15.66
C GLU A 166 -2.65 9.09 -17.02
N GLY A 167 -2.72 7.77 -17.18
CA GLY A 167 -2.33 7.03 -18.37
C GLY A 167 -1.02 6.26 -18.21
N PHE A 168 -0.31 6.47 -17.10
CA PHE A 168 0.96 5.80 -16.87
C PHE A 168 0.76 4.32 -16.57
N ALA A 169 -0.12 3.99 -15.62
CA ALA A 169 -0.30 2.60 -15.22
C ALA A 169 -0.98 1.81 -16.36
N ASN A 170 -2.16 2.26 -16.81
CA ASN A 170 -3.02 1.52 -17.73
C ASN A 170 -2.50 1.44 -19.19
N GLU A 171 -1.63 2.35 -19.63
CA GLU A 171 -1.04 2.32 -20.97
C GLU A 171 0.44 1.93 -20.90
N THR A 172 1.27 2.76 -20.26
CA THR A 172 2.73 2.61 -20.32
C THR A 172 3.21 1.39 -19.54
N PHE A 173 2.75 1.24 -18.31
CA PHE A 173 3.19 0.14 -17.46
C PHE A 173 2.53 -1.19 -17.85
N TYR A 174 1.27 -1.19 -18.29
CA TYR A 174 0.64 -2.36 -18.91
C TYR A 174 1.48 -2.91 -20.07
N GLU A 175 1.89 -2.04 -21.01
CA GLU A 175 2.71 -2.44 -22.16
C GLU A 175 4.08 -2.96 -21.74
N TYR A 176 4.70 -2.35 -20.73
CA TYR A 176 5.94 -2.86 -20.15
C TYR A 176 5.78 -4.30 -19.66
N ILE A 177 4.73 -4.63 -18.90
CA ILE A 177 4.48 -5.99 -18.41
C ILE A 177 4.27 -6.97 -19.56
N VAL A 178 3.45 -6.61 -20.55
CA VAL A 178 3.22 -7.46 -21.73
C VAL A 178 4.51 -7.72 -22.50
N ASN A 179 5.34 -6.70 -22.71
CA ASN A 179 6.63 -6.85 -23.40
C ASN A 179 7.58 -7.76 -22.63
N GLN A 180 7.63 -7.64 -21.30
CA GLN A 180 8.42 -8.55 -20.46
C GLN A 180 7.96 -10.01 -20.54
N ILE A 181 6.68 -10.26 -20.78
CA ILE A 181 6.15 -11.61 -21.01
C ILE A 181 6.56 -12.09 -22.41
N LYS A 182 6.43 -11.25 -23.44
CA LYS A 182 6.82 -11.55 -24.82
C LYS A 182 8.31 -11.94 -24.92
N GLU A 183 9.19 -11.25 -24.21
CA GLU A 183 10.63 -11.51 -24.21
C GLU A 183 11.03 -12.85 -23.55
N LYS A 184 10.14 -13.45 -22.75
CA LYS A 184 10.42 -14.70 -22.01
C LYS A 184 9.85 -15.95 -22.69
N GLN A 185 9.08 -15.79 -23.77
CA GLN A 185 8.56 -16.88 -24.60
C GLN A 185 9.55 -17.24 -25.71
#